data_AF-A0A9D4Q187-F1
#
_entry.id   AF-A0A9D4Q187-F1
#
_cell.length_a   1.000
_cell.length_b   1.000
_cell.length_c   1.000
_cell.angle_alpha   90.00
_cell.angle_beta   90.00
_cell.angle_gamma   90.00
#
_symmetry.space_group_name_H-M   'P 1'
#
loop_
_entity.id
_entity.type
_entity.pdbx_description
1 polymer ?
#
loop_
_entity_poly.entity_id
_entity_poly.type
_entity_poly.pdbx_seq_one_letter_code
_entity_poly.pdbx_strand_id
1 'polypeptide(L)'
;MAAAFPDVDRAVFAWFCEQRVKKVPLSGKVLQHKALDFTSILCHDSFKASSGWSSHFKACHDVVAKVISEEAAAIDSMATSMIQVRH
;
A
#
# COMPACT_ATOMS: atom_id res chain seq x y z
N MET A 1 2.73 -12.62 15.41
CA MET A 1 2.65 -11.21 15.86
C MET A 1 1.28 -10.71 15.48
N ALA A 2 0.49 -10.21 16.44
CA ALA A 2 -0.80 -9.59 16.12
C ALA A 2 -0.56 -8.32 15.28
N ALA A 3 -1.35 -8.10 14.23
CA ALA A 3 -1.33 -6.84 13.52
C ALA A 3 -1.65 -5.72 14.54
N ALA A 4 -0.78 -4.70 14.64
CA ALA A 4 -0.94 -3.63 15.61
C ALA A 4 -2.24 -2.83 15.45
N PHE A 5 -2.91 -2.96 14.28
CA PHE A 5 -4.14 -2.26 13.92
C PHE A 5 -5.08 -3.22 13.17
N PRO A 6 -5.75 -4.16 13.88
CA PRO A 6 -6.57 -5.19 13.25
C PRO A 6 -7.80 -4.61 12.53
N ASP A 7 -8.30 -3.46 12.97
CA ASP A 7 -9.44 -2.78 12.35
C ASP A 7 -9.08 -2.18 10.98
N VAL A 8 -7.89 -1.58 10.87
CA VAL A 8 -7.34 -1.09 9.60
C VAL A 8 -7.07 -2.26 8.67
N ASP A 9 -6.47 -3.33 9.17
CA ASP A 9 -6.18 -4.54 8.39
C ASP A 9 -7.45 -5.15 7.79
N ARG A 10 -8.51 -5.31 8.61
CA ARG A 10 -9.82 -5.81 8.17
C ARG A 10 -10.48 -4.89 7.14
N ALA A 11 -10.45 -3.57 7.36
CA ALA A 11 -11.05 -2.61 6.44
C ALA A 11 -10.35 -2.62 5.07
N VAL A 12 -9.01 -2.63 5.07
CA VAL A 12 -8.21 -2.74 3.85
C VAL A 12 -8.46 -4.07 3.15
N PHE A 13 -8.55 -5.18 3.89
CA PHE A 13 -8.82 -6.49 3.31
C PHE A 13 -10.20 -6.58 2.65
N ALA A 14 -11.25 -6.08 3.32
CA ALA A 14 -12.60 -6.03 2.76
C ALA A 14 -12.62 -5.25 1.45
N TRP A 15 -12.05 -4.04 1.45
CA TRP A 15 -11.92 -3.23 0.23
C TRP A 15 -11.10 -3.92 -0.86
N PHE A 16 -10.01 -4.58 -0.49
CA PHE A 16 -9.14 -5.30 -1.41
C PHE A 16 -9.88 -6.47 -2.10
N CYS A 17 -10.71 -7.21 -1.36
CA CYS A 17 -11.60 -8.24 -1.92
C CYS A 17 -12.57 -7.66 -2.95
N GLU A 18 -13.17 -6.49 -2.68
CA GLU A 18 -14.04 -5.82 -3.65
C GLU A 18 -13.29 -5.44 -4.93
N GLN A 19 -12.04 -4.96 -4.82
CA GLN A 19 -11.23 -4.61 -6.00
C GLN A 19 -10.80 -5.85 -6.78
N ARG A 20 -10.56 -6.99 -6.11
CA ARG A 20 -10.26 -8.26 -6.78
C ARG A 20 -11.43 -8.75 -7.63
N VAL A 21 -12.67 -8.60 -7.15
CA VAL A 21 -13.87 -8.89 -7.95
C VAL A 21 -13.94 -8.01 -9.20
N LYS A 22 -13.52 -6.75 -9.07
CA LYS A 22 -13.44 -5.79 -10.18
C LYS A 22 -12.23 -6.03 -11.12
N LYS A 23 -11.40 -7.04 -10.84
CA LYS A 23 -10.17 -7.39 -11.57
C LYS A 23 -9.21 -6.20 -11.76
N VAL A 24 -9.23 -5.25 -10.82
CA VAL A 24 -8.35 -4.08 -10.88
C VAL A 24 -6.97 -4.49 -10.35
N PRO A 25 -5.88 -4.30 -11.13
CA PRO A 25 -4.53 -4.53 -10.62
C PRO A 25 -4.22 -3.47 -9.55
N LEU A 26 -4.01 -3.93 -8.32
CA LEU A 26 -3.66 -3.05 -7.21
C LEU A 26 -2.16 -3.07 -6.95
N SER A 27 -1.51 -1.92 -7.10
CA SER A 27 -0.11 -1.74 -6.73
C SER A 27 0.03 -1.61 -5.20
N GLY A 28 1.23 -1.91 -4.68
CA GLY A 28 1.52 -1.75 -3.25
C GLY A 28 1.31 -0.32 -2.74
N LYS A 29 1.53 0.70 -3.59
CA LYS A 29 1.30 2.11 -3.24
C LYS A 29 -0.19 2.43 -3.07
N VAL A 30 -1.06 1.87 -3.90
CA VAL A 30 -2.52 2.07 -3.77
C VAL A 30 -3.01 1.43 -2.46
N LEU A 31 -2.49 0.26 -2.12
CA LEU A 31 -2.80 -0.41 -0.85
C LEU A 31 -2.35 0.43 0.37
N GLN A 32 -1.17 1.04 0.30
CA GLN A 32 -0.66 1.92 1.37
C GLN A 32 -1.51 3.19 1.54
N HIS A 33 -1.86 3.88 0.44
CA HIS A 33 -2.75 5.04 0.49
C HIS A 33 -4.10 4.68 1.08
N LYS A 34 -4.68 3.55 0.65
CA LYS A 34 -5.98 3.12 1.17
C LYS A 34 -5.95 2.80 2.66
N ALA A 35 -4.84 2.24 3.15
CA ALA A 35 -4.65 2.02 4.57
C ALA A 35 -4.63 3.34 5.36
N LEU A 36 -3.97 4.37 4.82
CA LEU A 36 -3.95 5.71 5.42
C LEU A 36 -5.36 6.32 5.46
N ASP A 37 -6.15 6.18 4.38
CA ASP A 37 -7.54 6.64 4.37
C ASP A 37 -8.34 5.98 5.50
N PHE A 38 -8.23 4.65 5.63
CA PHE A 38 -8.93 3.92 6.69
C PHE A 38 -8.44 4.30 8.08
N THR A 39 -7.20 4.72 8.25
CA THR A 39 -6.70 5.16 9.55
C THR A 39 -7.25 6.51 9.97
N SER A 40 -7.50 7.40 9.01
CA SER A 40 -8.22 8.65 9.29
C SER A 40 -9.67 8.38 9.69
N ILE A 41 -10.33 7.43 9.02
CA ILE A 41 -11.73 7.04 9.31
C ILE A 41 -11.85 6.32 10.67
N LEU A 42 -10.87 5.49 11.03
CA LEU A 42 -10.86 4.69 12.26
C LEU A 42 -10.13 5.38 13.42
N CYS A 43 -9.69 6.65 13.25
CA CYS A 43 -8.94 7.43 14.24
C CYS A 43 -7.67 6.73 14.76
N HIS A 44 -6.92 6.10 13.86
CA HIS A 44 -5.63 5.47 14.14
C HIS A 44 -4.47 6.31 13.61
N ASP A 45 -4.32 7.55 14.10
CA ASP A 45 -3.29 8.51 13.62
C ASP A 45 -1.84 8.04 13.83
N SER A 46 -1.62 7.07 14.72
CA SER A 46 -0.29 6.46 14.94
C SER A 46 0.06 5.37 13.91
N PHE A 47 -0.89 4.99 13.06
CA PHE A 47 -0.64 3.99 12.03
C PHE A 47 0.33 4.51 10.98
N LYS A 48 1.27 3.65 10.60
CA LYS A 48 2.16 3.90 9.47
C LYS A 48 1.96 2.80 8.45
N ALA A 49 1.55 3.18 7.24
CA ALA A 49 1.51 2.32 6.05
C ALA A 49 2.94 1.98 5.57
N SER A 50 3.76 1.47 6.48
CA SER A 50 5.16 1.15 6.25
C SER A 50 5.31 0.00 5.25
N SER A 51 6.49 -0.10 4.65
CA SER A 51 6.88 -1.26 3.83
C SER A 51 6.70 -2.57 4.61
N GLY A 52 7.03 -2.59 5.90
CA GLY A 52 6.82 -3.72 6.81
C GLY A 52 5.35 -4.10 6.98
N TRP A 53 4.46 -3.13 7.22
CA TRP A 53 3.02 -3.40 7.30
C TRP A 53 2.46 -3.96 5.99
N SER A 54 2.83 -3.36 4.84
CA SER A 54 2.32 -3.84 3.54
C SER A 54 2.82 -5.25 3.19
N SER A 55 4.03 -5.61 3.64
CA SER A 55 4.59 -6.96 3.47
C SER A 55 3.86 -7.97 4.35
N HIS A 56 3.57 -7.60 5.60
CA HIS A 56 2.78 -8.41 6.53
C HIS A 56 1.35 -8.61 6.02
N PHE A 57 0.68 -7.55 5.57
CA PHE A 57 -0.67 -7.64 4.99
C PHE A 57 -0.70 -8.61 3.81
N LYS A 58 0.27 -8.52 2.89
CA LYS A 58 0.36 -9.44 1.74
C LYS A 58 0.60 -10.89 2.16
N ALA A 59 1.46 -11.10 3.16
CA ALA A 59 1.77 -12.43 3.69
C ALA A 59 0.58 -13.05 4.44
N CYS A 60 -0.15 -12.27 5.23
CA CYS A 60 -1.31 -12.74 6.01
C CYS A 60 -2.51 -13.09 5.14
N HIS A 61 -2.75 -12.33 4.08
CA HIS A 61 -3.94 -12.47 3.25
C HIS A 61 -3.72 -13.32 1.99
N ASP A 62 -2.58 -14.05 1.94
CA ASP A 62 -2.09 -14.78 0.77
C ASP A 62 -2.35 -13.96 -0.49
N VAL A 63 -1.98 -12.67 -0.44
CA VAL A 63 -2.03 -11.81 -1.61
C VAL A 63 -0.87 -12.26 -2.46
N VAL A 64 -1.05 -13.40 -3.13
CA VAL A 64 -0.17 -13.88 -4.18
C VAL A 64 -0.17 -12.74 -5.18
N ALA A 65 0.93 -11.99 -5.16
CA ALA A 65 1.27 -11.08 -6.23
C ALA A 65 1.53 -11.96 -7.45
N LYS A 66 0.47 -12.44 -8.09
CA LYS A 66 0.49 -12.77 -9.52
C LYS A 66 0.55 -11.45 -10.28
N VAL A 67 1.60 -10.67 -10.02
CA VAL A 67 1.98 -9.50 -10.80
C VAL A 67 3.29 -9.89 -11.44
N ILE A 68 3.13 -10.43 -12.65
CA ILE A 68 3.93 -10.15 -13.84
C ILE A 68 5.24 -9.42 -13.50
N SER A 69 6.31 -10.21 -13.52
CA SER A 69 7.68 -9.78 -13.71
C SER A 69 7.80 -8.97 -15.01
N GLU A 70 7.67 -7.65 -14.98
CA GLU A 70 8.20 -6.81 -16.08
C GLU A 70 8.48 -5.33 -15.81
N GLU A 71 8.49 -4.85 -14.56
CA GLU A 71 9.04 -3.50 -14.29
C GLU A 71 9.95 -3.53 -13.05
N ALA A 72 11.03 -4.31 -13.16
CA ALA A 72 12.20 -4.21 -12.31
C ALA A 72 13.40 -3.74 -13.14
N ALA A 73 13.22 -2.65 -13.89
CA ALA A 73 14.30 -2.05 -14.67
C ALA A 73 14.05 -0.55 -14.95
N ALA A 74 13.89 0.26 -13.91
CA ALA A 74 14.30 1.66 -13.93
C ALA A 74 14.03 2.28 -12.56
N ILE A 75 15.07 2.40 -11.74
CA ILE A 75 15.51 3.65 -11.10
C ILE A 75 16.93 3.31 -10.65
N ASP A 76 17.83 3.26 -11.64
CA ASP A 76 19.22 3.61 -11.42
C ASP A 76 19.35 5.11 -11.71
N SER A 77 20.01 5.80 -10.80
CA SER A 77 20.62 7.12 -10.98
C SER A 77 19.75 8.26 -11.53
N MET A 78 19.44 9.22 -10.66
CA MET A 78 20.07 10.55 -10.77
C MET A 78 19.69 11.41 -9.55
N ALA A 79 20.64 11.53 -8.63
CA ALA A 79 20.77 12.76 -7.87
C ALA A 79 21.02 13.90 -8.88
N THR A 80 20.11 14.86 -9.00
CA THR A 80 20.45 16.23 -9.41
C THR A 80 19.35 17.16 -8.91
N SER A 81 19.82 18.12 -8.13
CA SER A 81 19.16 19.33 -7.64
C SER A 81 18.44 20.14 -8.74
N MET A 82 17.73 21.20 -8.31
CA MET A 82 17.28 22.38 -9.08
C MET A 82 15.88 22.25 -9.72
N ILE A 83 14.96 23.24 -9.77
CA ILE A 83 14.93 24.68 -9.47
C ILE A 83 13.46 25.17 -9.46
N GLN A 84 13.22 26.23 -8.66
CA GLN A 84 12.17 27.27 -8.66
C GLN A 84 10.67 27.04 -8.40
N VAL A 85 10.25 27.77 -7.36
CA VAL A 85 8.92 28.32 -7.06
C VAL A 85 8.35 29.13 -8.24
N ARG A 86 7.16 28.66 -8.67
CA ARG A 86 5.87 29.34 -8.93
C ARG A 86 5.87 30.82 -9.40
N HIS A 87 5.24 31.03 -10.56
CA HIS A 87 4.63 32.28 -11.03
C HIS A 87 3.80 32.98 -9.94
#